data_AF-A0A328TJY5-F1
#
_entry.id   AF-A0A328TJY5-F1
#
_cell.length_a   1.000
_cell.length_b   1.000
_cell.length_c   1.000
_cell.angle_alpha   90.00
_cell.angle_beta   90.00
_cell.angle_gamma   90.00
#
_symmetry.space_group_name_H-M   'P 1'
#
loop_
_entity.id
_entity.type
_entity.pdbx_description
1 polymer ?
#
loop_
_entity_poly.entity_id
_entity_poly.type
_entity_poly.pdbx_seq_one_letter_code
_entity_poly.pdbx_strand_id
1 'polypeptide(L)'
;DSAVTIKTMRGGTDAESDTSLLSRLLELMRRTPAGGNKYDYRRWAMEVSGVTEAYVYPLRRGYGTVDVVITASGGLPSDETLKAVQAHIDDQRPVTAKDTLVMAPEPVSTDISVKVSLDGLSLDEARTQITQVLTDYFSRLAPGEIAVRTQMGALISDTSGVVDYELTAPT
;
A
#
# COMPACT_ATOMS: atom_id res chain seq x y z
N ASP A 1 -51.87 0.33 -8.34
CA ASP A 1 -50.47 0.75 -8.26
C ASP A 1 -49.64 -0.20 -7.43
N SER A 2 -48.73 -0.92 -8.08
CA SER A 2 -47.78 -1.81 -7.42
C SER A 2 -46.41 -1.14 -7.49
N ALA A 3 -46.00 -0.48 -6.41
CA ALA A 3 -44.67 0.08 -6.30
C ALA A 3 -43.67 -1.04 -5.97
N VAL A 4 -42.70 -1.27 -6.85
CA VAL A 4 -41.56 -2.18 -6.61
C VAL A 4 -40.37 -1.35 -6.16
N THR A 5 -39.84 -1.64 -4.98
CA THR A 5 -38.58 -1.06 -4.49
C THR A 5 -37.44 -2.00 -4.87
N ILE A 6 -36.54 -1.56 -5.76
CA ILE A 6 -35.31 -2.29 -6.08
C ILE A 6 -34.35 -2.11 -4.89
N LYS A 7 -34.25 -3.12 -4.01
CA LYS A 7 -33.18 -3.18 -3.02
C LYS A 7 -31.92 -3.70 -3.69
N THR A 8 -30.94 -2.82 -3.88
CA THR A 8 -29.58 -3.25 -4.25
C THR A 8 -28.90 -3.81 -3.02
N MET A 9 -28.61 -5.12 -3.04
CA MET A 9 -27.74 -5.73 -2.02
C MET A 9 -26.33 -5.20 -2.26
N ARG A 10 -25.75 -4.55 -1.25
CA ARG A 10 -24.35 -4.07 -1.25
C ARG A 10 -23.61 -4.75 -0.10
N GLY A 11 -22.31 -5.00 -0.28
CA GLY A 11 -21.46 -5.61 0.75
C GLY A 11 -21.24 -7.12 0.64
N GLY A 12 -21.77 -7.78 -0.40
CA GLY A 12 -21.31 -9.12 -0.76
C GLY A 12 -19.90 -9.02 -1.35
N THR A 13 -18.93 -9.66 -0.70
CA THR A 13 -17.62 -9.90 -1.29
C THR A 13 -17.66 -11.20 -2.09
N ASP A 14 -16.89 -11.27 -3.17
CA ASP A 14 -16.70 -12.51 -3.91
C ASP A 14 -16.14 -13.61 -3.00
N ALA A 15 -16.42 -14.86 -3.34
CA ALA A 15 -15.87 -16.00 -2.61
C ALA A 15 -14.33 -15.98 -2.66
N GLU A 16 -13.69 -16.23 -1.52
CA GLU A 16 -12.23 -16.35 -1.44
C GLU A 16 -11.74 -17.46 -2.39
N SER A 17 -10.73 -17.18 -3.20
CA SER A 17 -10.13 -18.19 -4.08
C SER A 17 -9.25 -19.16 -3.29
N ASP A 18 -9.08 -20.39 -3.80
CA ASP A 18 -8.16 -21.38 -3.21
C ASP A 18 -6.73 -20.85 -3.04
N THR A 19 -6.27 -20.01 -3.97
CA THR A 19 -4.94 -19.38 -3.92
C THR A 19 -4.83 -18.33 -2.82
N SER A 20 -5.87 -17.51 -2.61
CA SER A 20 -5.95 -16.56 -1.50
C SER A 20 -6.00 -17.29 -0.17
N LEU A 21 -6.86 -18.31 -0.08
CA LEU A 21 -7.01 -19.14 1.11
C LEU A 21 -5.69 -19.81 1.51
N LEU A 22 -5.00 -20.44 0.54
CA LEU A 22 -3.69 -21.07 0.78
C LEU A 22 -2.65 -20.04 1.24
N SER A 23 -2.61 -18.87 0.61
CA SER A 23 -1.68 -17.80 0.98
C SER A 23 -1.91 -17.34 2.42
N ARG A 24 -3.17 -17.14 2.81
CA ARG A 24 -3.56 -16.77 4.18
C ARG A 24 -3.20 -17.86 5.20
N LEU A 25 -3.43 -19.13 4.85
CA LEU A 25 -3.07 -20.26 5.71
C LEU A 25 -1.55 -20.37 5.92
N LEU A 26 -0.77 -20.30 4.85
CA LEU A 26 0.70 -20.37 4.92
C LEU A 26 1.28 -19.20 5.72
N GLU A 27 0.72 -18.00 5.56
CA GLU A 27 1.10 -16.84 6.35
C GLU A 27 0.86 -17.07 7.85
N LEU A 28 -0.30 -17.60 8.23
CA LEU A 28 -0.62 -17.93 9.63
C LEU A 28 0.34 -18.98 10.20
N MET A 29 0.68 -20.01 9.42
CA MET A 29 1.64 -21.04 9.85
C MET A 29 3.05 -20.49 10.05
N ARG A 30 3.50 -19.59 9.17
CA ARG A 30 4.83 -18.97 9.24
C ARG A 30 4.92 -17.90 10.33
N ARG A 31 3.80 -17.23 10.63
CA ARG A 31 3.72 -16.11 11.57
C ARG A 31 2.67 -16.41 12.63
N THR A 32 2.97 -17.43 13.44
CA THR A 32 2.12 -17.83 14.56
C THR A 32 1.89 -16.62 15.48
N PRO A 33 0.63 -16.39 15.92
CA PRO A 33 0.33 -15.31 16.85
C PRO A 33 1.25 -15.32 18.08
N ALA A 34 1.86 -14.17 18.40
CA ALA A 34 2.84 -14.07 19.49
C ALA A 34 2.43 -13.05 20.57
N GLY A 35 1.15 -12.65 20.59
CA GLY A 35 0.59 -11.78 21.63
C GLY A 35 0.99 -10.31 21.48
N GLY A 36 1.26 -9.83 20.27
CA GLY A 36 1.51 -8.41 19.99
C GLY A 36 2.90 -8.11 19.46
N ASN A 37 3.47 -8.99 18.63
CA ASN A 37 4.64 -8.63 17.82
C ASN A 37 4.23 -7.81 16.59
N LYS A 38 5.19 -7.28 15.81
CA LYS A 38 4.89 -6.47 14.61
C LYS A 38 3.98 -7.17 13.59
N TYR A 39 4.05 -8.50 13.50
CA TYR A 39 3.25 -9.28 12.57
C TYR A 39 1.81 -9.45 13.04
N ASP A 40 1.58 -9.50 14.36
CA ASP A 40 0.24 -9.50 14.94
C ASP A 40 -0.51 -8.22 14.59
N TYR A 41 0.11 -7.04 14.79
CA TYR A 41 -0.51 -5.75 14.41
C TYR A 41 -0.83 -5.66 12.92
N ARG A 42 0.08 -6.14 12.06
CA ARG A 42 -0.17 -6.19 10.62
C ARG A 42 -1.37 -7.09 10.32
N ARG A 43 -1.41 -8.29 10.91
CA ARG A 43 -2.52 -9.24 10.71
C ARG A 43 -3.85 -8.63 11.16
N TRP A 44 -3.90 -8.06 12.36
CA TRP A 44 -5.11 -7.41 12.89
C TRP A 44 -5.58 -6.28 11.96
N ALA A 45 -4.68 -5.45 11.46
CA ALA A 45 -5.07 -4.42 10.50
C ALA A 45 -5.64 -5.01 9.19
N MET A 46 -5.02 -6.07 8.66
CA MET A 46 -5.45 -6.75 7.43
C MET A 46 -6.75 -7.56 7.57
N GLU A 47 -7.20 -7.85 8.79
CA GLU A 47 -8.49 -8.52 9.06
C GLU A 47 -9.69 -7.57 8.82
N VAL A 48 -9.47 -6.25 8.81
CA VAL A 48 -10.52 -5.26 8.57
C VAL A 48 -10.72 -5.03 7.07
N SER A 49 -11.98 -5.07 6.64
CA SER A 49 -12.34 -4.85 5.24
C SER A 49 -11.97 -3.44 4.77
N GLY A 50 -11.45 -3.36 3.54
CA GLY A 50 -10.99 -2.11 2.94
C GLY A 50 -9.50 -1.81 3.16
N VAL A 51 -8.80 -2.59 3.99
CA VAL A 51 -7.34 -2.52 4.11
C VAL A 51 -6.68 -3.38 3.03
N THR A 52 -5.78 -2.79 2.26
CA THR A 52 -4.98 -3.51 1.25
C THR A 52 -3.59 -3.86 1.73
N GLU A 53 -2.97 -2.99 2.52
CA GLU A 53 -1.68 -3.24 3.16
C GLU A 53 -1.59 -2.49 4.48
N ALA A 54 -0.74 -3.01 5.38
CA ALA A 54 -0.50 -2.43 6.69
C ALA A 54 1.00 -2.47 7.03
N TYR A 55 1.50 -1.31 7.47
CA TYR A 55 2.91 -1.06 7.80
C TYR A 55 3.02 -0.71 9.27
N VAL A 56 3.77 -1.52 10.02
CA VAL A 56 3.85 -1.43 11.48
C VAL A 56 5.19 -0.82 11.89
N TYR A 57 5.13 0.25 12.68
CA TYR A 57 6.26 1.00 13.20
C TYR A 57 6.26 0.96 14.74
N PRO A 58 6.91 -0.06 15.34
CA PRO A 58 7.05 -0.12 16.79
C PRO A 58 7.91 1.02 17.32
N LEU A 59 7.58 1.52 18.52
CA LEU A 59 8.37 2.49 19.27
C LEU A 59 8.54 3.87 18.61
N ARG A 60 7.78 4.17 17.55
CA ARG A 60 7.87 5.44 16.81
C ARG A 60 7.60 6.65 17.71
N ARG A 61 6.74 6.49 18.72
CA ARG A 61 6.40 7.52 19.72
C ARG A 61 6.93 7.17 21.13
N GLY A 62 7.92 6.26 21.21
CA GLY A 62 8.53 5.82 22.46
C GLY A 62 8.04 4.46 22.97
N TYR A 63 8.53 4.05 24.16
CA TYR A 63 8.26 2.73 24.72
C TYR A 63 6.78 2.45 24.98
N GLY A 64 6.32 1.31 24.47
CA GLY A 64 4.93 0.89 24.58
C GLY A 64 4.01 1.48 23.52
N THR A 65 4.56 2.15 22.49
CA THR A 65 3.78 2.67 21.35
C THR A 65 3.96 1.79 20.11
N VAL A 66 2.88 1.62 19.34
CA VAL A 66 2.92 0.98 18.02
C VAL A 66 2.08 1.79 17.04
N ASP A 67 2.70 2.28 15.98
CA ASP A 67 2.00 3.00 14.93
C ASP A 67 1.75 2.06 13.76
N VAL A 68 0.54 2.11 13.20
CA VAL A 68 0.14 1.26 12.08
C VAL A 68 -0.37 2.17 10.97
N VAL A 69 0.38 2.23 9.87
CA VAL A 69 -0.03 2.95 8.67
C VAL A 69 -0.74 1.96 7.76
N ILE A 70 -1.96 2.29 7.33
CA ILE A 70 -2.74 1.42 6.44
C ILE A 70 -2.99 2.09 5.09
N THR A 71 -3.06 1.28 4.04
CA THR A 71 -3.51 1.70 2.71
C THR A 71 -4.81 1.01 2.35
N ALA A 72 -5.57 1.59 1.41
CA ALA A 72 -6.80 1.03 0.90
C ALA A 72 -6.74 0.88 -0.63
N SER A 73 -7.61 0.02 -1.17
CA SER A 73 -7.73 -0.13 -2.62
C SER A 73 -8.28 1.16 -3.21
N GLY A 74 -7.55 1.75 -4.16
CA GLY A 74 -7.96 3.00 -4.80
C GLY A 74 -7.53 4.28 -4.09
N GLY A 75 -6.63 4.21 -3.09
CA GLY A 75 -5.96 5.38 -2.52
C GLY A 75 -5.86 5.36 -1.00
N LEU A 76 -6.10 6.52 -0.39
CA LEU A 76 -6.07 6.67 1.06
C LEU A 76 -7.26 5.97 1.72
N PRO A 77 -7.07 5.35 2.90
CA PRO A 77 -8.17 4.78 3.68
C PRO A 77 -9.13 5.89 4.13
N SER A 78 -10.42 5.55 4.27
CA SER A 78 -11.40 6.47 4.85
C SER A 78 -11.23 6.56 6.37
N ASP A 79 -11.75 7.64 6.96
CA ASP A 79 -11.80 7.81 8.42
C ASP A 79 -12.56 6.67 9.12
N GLU A 80 -13.56 6.09 8.45
CA GLU A 80 -14.31 4.95 8.97
C GLU A 80 -13.43 3.70 9.02
N THR A 81 -12.66 3.42 7.97
CA THR A 81 -11.70 2.30 7.95
C THR A 81 -10.61 2.49 8.99
N LEU A 82 -10.07 3.70 9.14
CA LEU A 82 -9.06 4.01 10.17
C LEU A 82 -9.60 3.72 11.58
N LYS A 83 -10.83 4.15 11.88
CA LYS A 83 -11.49 3.91 13.18
C LYS A 83 -11.78 2.43 13.41
N ALA A 84 -12.24 1.71 12.39
CA ALA A 84 -12.51 0.28 12.48
C ALA A 84 -11.22 -0.51 12.79
N VAL A 85 -10.12 -0.19 12.11
CA VAL A 85 -8.81 -0.81 12.37
C VAL A 85 -8.27 -0.45 13.74
N GLN A 86 -8.39 0.82 14.16
CA GLN A 86 -7.99 1.25 15.50
C GLN A 86 -8.73 0.46 16.58
N ALA A 87 -10.06 0.37 16.48
CA ALA A 87 -10.88 -0.35 17.44
C ALA A 87 -10.53 -1.84 17.51
N HIS A 88 -10.28 -2.47 16.36
CA HIS A 88 -9.89 -3.89 16.31
C HIS A 88 -8.51 -4.13 16.94
N ILE A 89 -7.53 -3.26 16.68
CA ILE A 89 -6.21 -3.36 17.30
C ILE A 89 -6.29 -3.12 18.81
N ASP A 90 -7.12 -2.17 19.27
CA ASP A 90 -7.29 -1.86 20.69
C ASP A 90 -7.90 -3.03 21.48
N ASP A 91 -8.77 -3.83 20.85
CA ASP A 91 -9.34 -5.06 21.43
C ASP A 91 -8.30 -6.20 21.56
N GLN A 92 -7.37 -6.28 20.61
CA GLN A 92 -6.42 -7.39 20.50
C GLN A 92 -5.06 -7.14 21.15
N ARG A 93 -4.64 -5.86 21.28
CA ARG A 93 -3.29 -5.51 21.73
C ARG A 93 -3.02 -5.98 23.16
N PRO A 94 -1.79 -6.41 23.48
CA PRO A 94 -1.42 -6.76 24.85
C PRO A 94 -1.45 -5.52 25.75
N VAL A 95 -1.70 -5.73 27.04
CA VAL A 95 -1.69 -4.65 28.06
C VAL A 95 -0.37 -3.88 28.15
N THR A 96 0.73 -4.45 27.64
CA THR A 96 2.05 -3.81 27.57
C THR A 96 2.15 -2.77 26.45
N ALA A 97 1.27 -2.82 25.46
CA ALA A 97 1.13 -1.79 24.43
C ALA A 97 0.26 -0.67 25.00
N LYS A 98 0.92 0.35 25.52
CA LYS A 98 0.29 1.50 26.19
C LYS A 98 -0.57 2.31 25.22
N ASP A 99 -0.14 2.41 23.97
CA ASP A 99 -0.81 3.21 22.97
C ASP A 99 -0.56 2.68 21.55
N THR A 100 -1.59 2.74 20.71
CA THR A 100 -1.56 2.32 19.31
C THR A 100 -2.21 3.40 18.47
N LEU A 101 -1.60 3.74 17.35
CA LEU A 101 -2.13 4.78 16.47
C LEU A 101 -2.20 4.28 15.04
N VAL A 102 -3.43 4.18 14.52
CA VAL A 102 -3.73 3.84 13.15
C VAL A 102 -3.88 5.11 12.33
N MET A 103 -3.16 5.22 11.23
CA MET A 103 -3.15 6.43 10.39
C MET A 103 -3.07 6.10 8.89
N ALA A 104 -3.51 7.05 8.06
CA ALA A 104 -3.25 7.04 6.64
C ALA A 104 -1.81 7.53 6.35
N PRO A 105 -1.18 7.10 5.25
CA PRO A 105 0.04 7.73 4.78
C PRO A 105 -0.26 9.15 4.29
N GLU A 106 0.70 10.06 4.47
CA GLU A 106 0.64 11.39 3.88
C GLU A 106 1.12 11.32 2.41
N PRO A 107 0.31 11.72 1.43
CA PRO A 107 0.72 11.74 0.03
C PRO A 107 1.84 12.76 -0.20
N VAL A 108 2.96 12.29 -0.73
CA VAL A 108 4.06 13.15 -1.17
C VAL A 108 4.12 13.12 -2.69
N SER A 109 3.78 14.24 -3.33
CA SER A 109 3.94 14.39 -4.77
C SER A 109 5.40 14.71 -5.09
N THR A 110 6.00 13.96 -6.02
CA THR A 110 7.37 14.21 -6.50
C THR A 110 7.32 14.44 -7.99
N ASP A 111 7.76 15.62 -8.43
CA ASP A 111 7.88 15.93 -9.85
C ASP A 111 9.13 15.25 -10.43
N ILE A 112 8.92 14.50 -11.52
CA ILE A 112 9.99 13.77 -12.22
C ILE A 112 10.24 14.43 -13.56
N SER A 113 11.49 14.80 -13.81
CA SER A 113 11.92 15.40 -15.07
C SER A 113 13.02 14.56 -15.69
N VAL A 114 12.78 14.11 -16.92
CA VAL A 114 13.68 13.22 -17.67
C VAL A 114 13.80 13.76 -19.09
N LYS A 115 15.03 13.86 -19.60
CA LYS A 115 15.28 13.95 -21.04
C LYS A 115 15.57 12.56 -21.57
N VAL A 116 15.03 12.22 -22.73
CA VAL A 116 15.20 10.91 -23.36
C VAL A 116 15.71 11.05 -24.78
N SER A 117 16.57 10.12 -25.18
CA SER A 117 16.90 9.85 -26.58
C SER A 117 16.14 8.61 -27.01
N LEU A 118 15.44 8.67 -28.14
CA LEU A 118 14.48 7.66 -28.57
C LEU A 118 14.85 7.10 -29.94
N ASP A 119 14.61 5.81 -30.14
CA ASP A 119 14.71 5.13 -31.44
C ASP A 119 13.41 4.38 -31.74
N GLY A 120 12.78 4.72 -32.86
CA GLY A 120 11.51 4.11 -33.30
C GLY A 120 10.29 4.38 -32.41
N LEU A 121 10.39 5.26 -31.40
CA LEU A 121 9.33 5.56 -30.44
C LEU A 121 9.00 7.06 -30.42
N SER A 122 7.71 7.43 -30.39
CA SER A 122 7.32 8.83 -30.22
C SER A 122 7.49 9.31 -28.77
N LEU A 123 7.62 10.63 -28.58
CA LEU A 123 7.75 11.21 -27.24
C LEU A 123 6.53 10.94 -26.36
N ASP A 124 5.31 10.94 -26.92
CA ASP A 124 4.08 10.72 -26.16
C ASP A 124 3.93 9.25 -25.72
N GLU A 125 4.35 8.30 -26.57
CA GLU A 125 4.39 6.88 -26.20
C GLU A 125 5.45 6.64 -25.12
N ALA A 126 6.66 7.19 -25.28
CA ALA A 126 7.73 7.12 -24.29
C ALA A 126 7.26 7.68 -22.94
N ARG A 127 6.62 8.86 -22.96
CA ARG A 127 6.07 9.49 -21.75
C ARG A 127 5.06 8.59 -21.06
N THR A 128 4.13 8.00 -21.81
CA THR A 128 3.10 7.12 -21.25
C THR A 128 3.72 5.89 -20.61
N GLN A 129 4.65 5.23 -21.30
CA GLN A 129 5.32 4.02 -20.80
C GLN A 129 6.16 4.31 -19.56
N ILE A 130 7.00 5.36 -19.60
CA ILE A 130 7.84 5.77 -18.46
C ILE A 130 6.96 6.16 -17.26
N THR A 131 5.86 6.88 -17.48
CA THR A 131 4.92 7.24 -16.41
C THR A 131 4.34 5.99 -15.77
N GLN A 132 3.92 5.00 -16.56
CA GLN A 132 3.37 3.75 -16.04
C GLN A 132 4.41 3.00 -15.20
N VAL A 133 5.62 2.81 -15.74
CA VAL A 133 6.69 2.07 -15.05
C VAL A 133 7.09 2.76 -13.74
N LEU A 134 7.19 4.08 -13.73
CA LEU A 134 7.49 4.83 -12.51
C LEU A 134 6.32 4.80 -11.53
N THR A 135 5.07 4.88 -12.00
CA THR A 135 3.88 4.74 -11.14
C THR A 135 3.86 3.38 -10.46
N ASP A 136 4.18 2.32 -11.19
CA ASP A 136 4.27 0.97 -10.65
C ASP A 136 5.45 0.80 -9.68
N TYR A 137 6.54 1.56 -9.87
CA TYR A 137 7.63 1.62 -8.91
C TYR A 137 7.20 2.28 -7.60
N PHE A 138 6.57 3.45 -7.66
CA PHE A 138 6.09 4.16 -6.46
C PHE A 138 4.98 3.41 -5.73
N SER A 139 4.12 2.66 -6.44
CA SER A 139 3.05 1.87 -5.81
C SER A 139 3.57 0.68 -5.00
N ARG A 140 4.81 0.24 -5.25
CA ARG A 140 5.48 -0.83 -4.51
C ARG A 140 6.27 -0.34 -3.30
N LEU A 141 6.55 0.96 -3.20
CA LEU A 141 7.28 1.52 -2.06
C LEU A 141 6.40 1.51 -0.82
N ALA A 142 6.95 1.03 0.29
CA ALA A 142 6.32 1.19 1.58
C ALA A 142 6.27 2.68 1.98
N PRO A 143 5.26 3.14 2.74
CA PRO A 143 5.26 4.48 3.30
C PRO A 143 6.56 4.79 4.05
N GLY A 144 7.27 5.84 3.67
CA GLY A 144 8.56 6.21 4.27
C GLY A 144 9.77 5.43 3.74
N GLU A 145 9.58 4.52 2.78
CA GLU A 145 10.68 3.92 2.02
C GLU A 145 11.33 4.95 1.10
N ILE A 146 12.65 4.84 0.94
CA ILE A 146 13.41 5.77 0.11
C ILE A 146 13.23 5.40 -1.36
N ALA A 147 12.73 6.35 -2.15
CA ALA A 147 12.76 6.23 -3.61
C ALA A 147 14.19 6.39 -4.12
N VAL A 148 14.81 5.30 -4.57
CA VAL A 148 16.18 5.27 -5.07
C VAL A 148 16.26 5.80 -6.50
N ARG A 149 17.01 6.90 -6.68
CA ARG A 149 17.19 7.57 -7.97
C ARG A 149 17.76 6.67 -9.08
N THR A 150 18.75 5.85 -8.75
CA THR A 150 19.38 4.93 -9.72
C THR A 150 18.44 3.82 -10.16
N GLN A 151 17.51 3.37 -9.31
CA GLN A 151 16.50 2.39 -9.68
C GLN A 151 15.48 2.99 -10.66
N MET A 152 15.03 4.23 -10.41
CA MET A 152 14.18 4.95 -11.37
C MET A 152 14.88 5.10 -12.73
N GLY A 153 16.16 5.46 -12.71
CA GLY A 153 16.96 5.56 -13.94
C GLY A 153 17.09 4.23 -14.69
N ALA A 154 17.31 3.11 -13.98
CA ALA A 154 17.36 1.78 -14.58
C ALA A 154 16.02 1.42 -15.25
N LEU A 155 14.90 1.72 -14.60
CA LEU A 155 13.56 1.49 -15.15
C LEU A 155 13.27 2.32 -16.41
N ILE A 156 13.71 3.57 -16.43
CA ILE A 156 13.62 4.42 -17.63
C ILE A 156 14.46 3.82 -18.77
N SER A 157 15.69 3.41 -18.47
CA SER A 157 16.59 2.81 -19.45
C SER A 157 16.12 1.47 -20.00
N ASP A 158 15.35 0.71 -19.22
CA ASP A 158 14.79 -0.60 -19.63
C ASP A 158 13.50 -0.45 -20.46
N THR A 159 12.97 0.78 -20.58
CA THR A 159 11.80 1.06 -21.41
C THR A 159 12.15 0.92 -22.88
N SER A 160 11.50 -0.01 -23.59
CA SER A 160 11.73 -0.29 -25.01
C SER A 160 11.63 0.98 -25.85
N GLY A 161 12.64 1.25 -26.69
CA GLY A 161 12.71 2.44 -27.53
C GLY A 161 13.42 3.64 -26.88
N VAL A 162 13.79 3.55 -25.59
CA VAL A 162 14.71 4.50 -24.94
C VAL A 162 16.15 4.05 -25.21
N VAL A 163 16.94 4.93 -25.83
CA VAL A 163 18.36 4.71 -26.12
C VAL A 163 19.25 5.26 -25.00
N ASP A 164 18.91 6.44 -24.50
CA ASP A 164 19.63 7.11 -23.42
C ASP A 164 18.69 8.05 -22.64
N TYR A 165 19.06 8.41 -21.42
CA TYR A 165 18.27 9.32 -20.60
C TYR A 165 19.12 10.20 -19.68
N GLU A 166 18.58 11.37 -19.34
CA GLU A 166 19.10 12.27 -18.32
C GLU A 166 17.97 12.58 -17.32
N LEU A 167 18.04 11.98 -16.13
CA LEU A 167 17.10 12.26 -15.02
C LEU A 167 17.54 13.53 -14.29
N THR A 168 16.84 14.64 -14.55
CA THR A 168 17.17 15.98 -14.00
C THR A 168 16.48 16.29 -12.68
N ALA A 169 15.38 15.62 -12.35
CA ALA A 169 14.72 15.67 -11.05
C ALA A 169 14.04 14.34 -10.73
N PRO A 170 14.03 13.88 -9.44
CA PRO A 170 14.60 14.52 -8.25
C PRO A 170 16.15 14.46 -8.19
N THR A 171 16.78 15.40 -7.49
CA THR A 171 18.25 15.54 -7.37
C THR A 171 18.86 14.56 -6.39
#